data_AF-A0A939A0U1-F1
#
_entry.id   AF-A0A939A0U1-F1
#
_cell.length_a   1.000
_cell.length_b   1.000
_cell.length_c   1.000
_cell.angle_alpha   90.00
_cell.angle_beta   90.00
_cell.angle_gamma   90.00
#
_symmetry.space_group_name_H-M   'P 1'
#
loop_
_entity.id
_entity.type
_entity.pdbx_description
1 polymer ?
#
loop_
_entity_poly.entity_id
_entity_poly.type
_entity_poly.pdbx_seq_one_letter_code
_entity_poly.pdbx_strand_id
1 'polypeptide(L)' 'MNVEKLSISLPPSLVEFVENYKRNKGCKSRSQVIEEALELLRNRELEAAYREASAEVDSDWDLTVADGLTDETW' A
#
# COMPACT_ATOMS: atom_id res chain seq x y z
N MET A 1 -10.36 12.81 13.30
CA MET A 1 -10.00 12.74 11.87
C MET A 1 -10.61 13.93 11.18
N ASN A 2 -9.81 14.73 10.49
CA ASN A 2 -10.33 15.84 9.69
C ASN A 2 -10.63 15.31 8.29
N VAL A 3 -11.83 15.58 7.77
CA VAL A 3 -12.26 15.08 6.45
C VAL A 3 -12.37 16.29 5.52
N GLU A 4 -11.63 16.25 4.43
CA GLU A 4 -11.66 17.28 3.40
C GLU A 4 -12.55 16.85 2.23
N LYS A 5 -13.47 17.72 1.82
CA LYS A 5 -14.40 17.42 0.72
C LYS A 5 -13.77 17.80 -0.60
N LEU A 6 -13.70 16.85 -1.51
CA LEU A 6 -13.22 17.06 -2.87
C LEU A 6 -14.40 17.05 -3.86
N SER A 7 -14.42 18.01 -4.78
CA SER A 7 -15.31 17.99 -5.94
C SER A 7 -14.49 17.66 -7.18
N ILE A 8 -14.81 16.55 -7.84
CA ILE A 8 -14.09 16.07 -9.03
C ILE A 8 -15.08 15.73 -10.14
N SER A 9 -14.63 15.92 -11.38
CA SER A 9 -15.33 15.42 -12.56
C SER A 9 -14.64 14.16 -13.05
N LEU A 10 -15.41 13.10 -13.25
CA LEU A 10 -14.92 11.83 -13.77
C LEU A 10 -15.73 11.43 -15.03
N PRO A 11 -15.09 10.76 -16.00
CA PRO A 11 -15.80 10.10 -17.10
C PRO A 11 -16.92 9.19 -16.58
N PRO A 12 -18.07 9.10 -17.28
CA PRO A 12 -19.20 8.27 -16.85
C PRO A 12 -18.82 6.80 -16.60
N SER A 13 -17.91 6.24 -17.40
CA SER A 13 -17.41 4.88 -17.25
C SER A 13 -16.68 4.63 -15.93
N LEU A 14 -15.92 5.62 -15.43
CA LEU A 14 -15.24 5.52 -14.14
C LEU A 14 -16.23 5.67 -12.98
N VAL A 15 -17.25 6.51 -13.13
CA VAL A 15 -18.32 6.61 -12.13
C VAL A 15 -19.08 5.28 -12.04
N GLU A 16 -19.39 4.65 -13.18
CA GLU A 16 -20.02 3.34 -13.22
C GLU A 16 -19.14 2.25 -12.59
N PHE A 17 -17.83 2.27 -12.86
CA PHE A 17 -16.88 1.39 -12.20
C PHE A 17 -16.93 1.55 -10.68
N VAL A 18 -16.90 2.79 -10.17
CA VAL A 18 -16.97 3.07 -8.72
C VAL A 18 -18.27 2.51 -8.12
N GLU A 19 -19.41 2.68 -8.80
CA GLU A 19 -20.69 2.13 -8.32
C GLU A 19 -20.70 0.60 -8.28
N ASN A 20 -20.20 -0.04 -9.33
CA ASN A 20 -20.13 -1.49 -9.42
C ASN A 20 -19.18 -2.06 -8.38
N TYR A 21 -18.01 -1.46 -8.21
CA TYR A 21 -17.02 -1.87 -7.22
C TYR A 21 -17.58 -1.71 -5.79
N LYS A 22 -18.20 -0.56 -5.50
CA LYS A 22 -18.86 -0.29 -4.22
C LYS A 22 -19.86 -1.39 -3.86
N ARG A 23 -20.74 -1.75 -4.80
CA ARG A 23 -21.77 -2.79 -4.60
C ARG A 23 -21.15 -4.18 -4.44
N ASN A 24 -20.20 -4.53 -5.30
CA ASN A 24 -19.62 -5.87 -5.33
C ASN A 24 -18.70 -6.16 -4.13
N LYS A 25 -18.05 -5.12 -3.59
CA LYS A 25 -17.12 -5.23 -2.47
C LYS A 25 -17.71 -4.79 -1.12
N GLY A 26 -18.97 -4.35 -1.11
CA GLY A 26 -19.65 -3.94 0.11
C GLY A 26 -19.11 -2.63 0.70
N CYS A 27 -18.52 -1.75 -0.12
CA CYS A 27 -18.04 -0.46 0.35
C CYS A 27 -19.24 0.44 0.72
N LYS A 28 -19.09 1.23 1.78
CA LYS A 28 -20.15 2.07 2.36
C LYS A 28 -20.44 3.32 1.52
N SER A 29 -19.46 3.80 0.75
CA SER A 29 -19.59 5.03 -0.03
C SER A 29 -18.69 5.02 -1.26
N ARG A 30 -18.92 5.96 -2.18
CA ARG A 30 -18.00 6.24 -3.29
C ARG A 30 -16.62 6.64 -2.77
N SER A 31 -16.59 7.49 -1.73
CA SER A 31 -15.34 7.94 -1.12
C SER A 31 -14.51 6.79 -0.60
N GLN A 32 -15.12 5.75 -0.01
CA GLN A 32 -14.37 4.56 0.42
C GLN A 32 -13.70 3.84 -0.76
N VAL A 33 -14.38 3.71 -1.90
CA VAL A 33 -13.77 3.11 -3.10
C VAL A 33 -12.59 3.95 -3.60
N ILE A 34 -12.71 5.28 -3.55
CA ILE A 34 -11.62 6.19 -3.94
C ILE A 34 -10.46 6.13 -2.93
N GLU A 35 -10.73 6.05 -1.62
CA GLU A 35 -9.72 5.84 -0.59
C GLU A 35 -8.94 4.54 -0.83
N GLU A 36 -9.63 3.42 -1.06
CA GLU A 36 -9.00 2.14 -1.40
C GLU A 36 -8.14 2.25 -2.68
N ALA A 37 -8.63 2.94 -3.72
CA ALA A 37 -7.86 3.15 -4.95
C ALA A 37 -6.58 3.99 -4.70
N LEU A 38 -6.65 5.01 -3.85
CA LEU A 38 -5.50 5.83 -3.49
C LEU A 38 -4.48 5.06 -2.66
N GLU A 39 -4.93 4.20 -1.74
CA GLU A 39 -4.04 3.29 -0.99
C GLU A 39 -3.31 2.31 -1.93
N LEU A 40 -4.01 1.77 -2.92
CA LEU A 40 -3.40 0.91 -3.93
C LEU A 40 -2.31 1.63 -4.74
N LEU A 41 -2.53 2.91 -5.09
CA LEU A 41 -1.50 3.72 -5.76
C LEU A 41 -0.28 3.92 -4.86
N ARG A 42 -0.48 4.26 -3.58
CA ARG A 42 0.62 4.40 -2.61
C ARG A 42 1.40 3.11 -2.43
N ASN A 43 0.72 1.97 -2.35
CA ASN A 43 1.36 0.68 -2.20
C ASN A 43 2.19 0.30 -3.43
N ARG A 44 1.74 0.67 -4.63
CA ARG A 44 2.49 0.44 -5.87
C ARG A 44 3.79 1.25 -5.90
N GLU A 45 3.74 2.51 -5.47
CA GLU A 45 4.93 3.36 -5.33
C GLU A 45 5.88 2.81 -4.27
N LEU A 46 5.33 2.35 -3.14
CA LEU A 46 6.09 1.75 -2.06
C LEU A 46 6.80 0.46 -2.51
N GLU A 47 6.12 -0.41 -3.25
CA GLU A 47 6.71 -1.63 -3.81
C GLU A 47 7.90 -1.32 -4.73
N ALA A 48 7.77 -0.30 -5.59
CA ALA A 48 8.86 0.13 -6.46
C ALA A 48 10.06 0.64 -5.66
N ALA A 49 9.81 1.47 -4.64
CA ALA A 49 10.86 1.99 -3.77
C ALA A 49 11.58 0.89 -2.98
N TYR A 50 10.85 -0.10 -2.45
CA TYR A 50 11.46 -1.25 -1.77
C TYR A 50 12.29 -2.10 -2.72
N ARG A 51 11.85 -2.28 -3.96
CA ARG A 51 12.59 -3.02 -4.97
C ARG A 51 13.93 -2.36 -5.29
N GLU A 52 13.94 -1.04 -5.45
CA GLU A 52 15.16 -0.25 -5.66
C GLU A 52 16.08 -0.34 -4.43
N ALA A 53 15.56 -0.06 -3.24
CA ALA A 53 16.32 -0.13 -1.99
C ALA A 53 16.91 -1.53 -1.73
N SER A 54 16.20 -2.60 -2.11
CA SER A 54 16.69 -3.97 -1.94
C SER A 54 17.92 -4.28 -2.80
N ALA A 55 18.12 -3.57 -3.91
CA ALA A 55 19.30 -3.72 -4.76
C ALA A 55 20.53 -2.99 -4.19
N GLU A 56 20.34 -2.11 -3.21
CA GLU A 56 21.40 -1.32 -2.57
C GLU A 56 21.87 -1.92 -1.23
N VAL A 57 21.33 -3.08 -0.83
CA VAL A 57 21.66 -3.73 0.43
C VAL A 57 23.13 -4.17 0.43
N ASP A 58 23.86 -3.74 1.46
CA ASP A 58 25.25 -4.12 1.69
C ASP A 58 25.34 -5.55 2.26
N SER A 59 26.11 -6.41 1.60
CA SER A 59 26.32 -7.80 2.02
C SER A 59 27.05 -7.94 3.36
N ASP A 60 27.75 -6.91 3.82
CA ASP A 60 28.46 -6.94 5.10
C ASP A 60 27.49 -7.12 6.30
N TRP A 61 26.21 -6.78 6.12
CA TRP A 61 25.18 -7.04 7.13
C TRP A 61 24.91 -8.53 7.36
N ASP A 62 25.17 -9.41 6.38
CA ASP A 62 24.95 -10.85 6.50
C ASP A 62 25.80 -11.48 7.63
N LEU A 63 26.94 -10.87 7.97
CA LEU A 63 27.81 -11.33 9.05
C LEU A 63 27.11 -11.33 10.42
N THR A 64 26.18 -10.40 10.62
CA THR A 64 25.47 -10.20 11.90
C THR A 64 24.16 -10.99 12.01
N VAL A 65 23.78 -11.76 10.98
CA VAL A 65 22.48 -12.45 10.92
C VAL A 65 22.27 -13.46 12.06
N ALA A 66 23.35 -13.98 12.63
CA ALA A 66 23.34 -15.00 13.68
C ALA A 66 23.71 -14.45 15.08
N ASP A 67 23.95 -13.14 15.20
CA ASP A 67 24.34 -12.53 16.46
C ASP A 67 23.27 -12.76 17.54
N GLY A 68 23.67 -13.30 18.69
CA GLY A 68 22.78 -13.59 19.82
C GLY A 68 21.91 -14.85 19.67
N LEU A 69 22.06 -15.63 18.59
CA LEU A 69 21.35 -16.91 18.41
C LEU A 69 22.08 -18.11 19.06
N THR A 70 23.37 -17.98 19.35
CA THR A 70 24.10 -18.95 20.17
C THR A 70 23.91 -18.62 21.64
N ASP A 71 22.93 -19.26 22.26
CA ASP A 71 22.80 -19.29 23.72
C ASP A 71 23.95 -20.13 24.28
N GLU A 72 24.97 -19.48 24.83
CA GLU A 72 26.04 -20.15 25.57
C GLU A 72 25.52 -20.53 26.96
N THR A 73 24.57 -21.47 26.98
CA THR A 73 24.13 -22.18 28.20
C THR A 73 24.92 -23.47 28.33
N TRP A 74 26.11 -23.37 28.95
CA TRP A 74 26.84 -24.50 29.55
C TRP A 74 27.18 -24.22 31.01
#